data_AF-A0A1J9RGL7-F1
#
_entry.id   AF-A0A1J9RGL7-F1
#
_cell.length_a   1.000
_cell.length_b   1.000
_cell.length_c   1.000
_cell.angle_alpha   90.00
_cell.angle_beta   90.00
_cell.angle_gamma   90.00
#
_symmetry.space_group_name_H-M   'P 1'
#
loop_
_entity.id
_entity.type
_entity.pdbx_description
1 polymer ?
#
loop_
_entity_poly.entity_id
_entity_poly.type
_entity_poly.pdbx_seq_one_letter_code
_entity_poly.pdbx_strand_id
1 'polypeptide(L)'
;MPTGTRQGRQAYQPPGGWRLDPEAAQAPKRVARLYYQFKTGHAPTAEYLHRIGARGSPRCGECSDGHETVAHLLFNCRQWRRQREALFKALDEAKVIRPGPTEEAPEARLFADRKATKALLEYIGAITAQRSEQQAAEEALRADCWGIEAMEEGDREGEG
;
A
#
# COMPACT_ATOMS: atom_id res chain seq x y z
N MET A 1 26.77 3.56 44.86
CA MET A 1 26.09 2.60 43.98
C MET A 1 24.76 3.20 43.55
N PRO A 2 24.60 3.77 42.33
CA PRO A 2 23.30 4.24 41.90
C PRO A 2 22.51 3.05 41.35
N THR A 3 21.41 2.71 42.02
CA THR A 3 20.40 1.76 41.53
C THR A 3 19.61 2.44 40.42
N GLY A 4 19.98 2.17 39.16
CA GLY A 4 19.21 2.61 38.00
C GLY A 4 17.91 1.81 37.89
N THR A 5 16.80 2.42 38.28
CA THR A 5 15.46 1.88 38.06
C THR A 5 15.19 1.87 36.55
N ARG A 6 15.04 0.69 35.95
CA ARG A 6 14.64 0.55 34.55
C ARG A 6 13.22 1.09 34.39
N GLN A 7 13.08 2.32 33.86
CA GLN A 7 11.80 2.83 33.42
C GLN A 7 11.27 1.91 32.31
N GLY A 8 10.23 1.13 32.61
CA GLY A 8 9.51 0.36 31.61
C GLY A 8 8.96 1.31 30.53
N ARG A 9 9.06 0.91 29.27
CA ARG A 9 8.50 1.66 28.14
C ARG A 9 7.01 1.90 28.40
N GLN A 10 6.61 3.15 28.60
CA GLN A 10 5.21 3.50 28.77
C GLN A 10 4.47 3.16 27.48
N ALA A 11 3.57 2.18 27.55
CA ALA A 11 2.74 1.81 26.42
C ALA A 11 1.83 2.99 26.07
N TYR A 12 1.79 3.34 24.78
CA TYR A 12 0.89 4.38 24.26
C TYR A 12 -0.56 4.05 24.64
N GLN A 13 -1.23 5.00 25.28
CA GLN A 13 -2.66 4.95 25.59
C GLN A 13 -3.41 5.72 24.51
N PRO A 14 -4.29 5.07 23.71
CA PRO A 14 -5.05 5.78 22.71
C PRO A 14 -6.03 6.78 23.38
N PRO A 15 -6.32 7.93 22.73
CA PRO A 15 -7.28 8.89 23.25
C PRO A 15 -8.67 8.26 23.39
N GLY A 16 -9.44 8.74 24.37
CA GLY A 16 -10.76 8.21 24.71
C GLY A 16 -11.71 8.17 23.51
N GLY A 17 -12.43 7.06 23.35
CA GLY A 17 -13.36 6.84 22.23
C GLY A 17 -12.72 6.22 20.98
N TRP A 18 -11.39 6.11 20.92
CA TRP A 18 -10.73 5.35 19.86
C TRP A 18 -11.01 3.85 20.04
N ARG A 19 -11.73 3.27 19.08
CA ARG A 19 -11.95 1.81 19.01
C ARG A 19 -11.29 1.28 17.75
N LEU A 20 -10.51 0.21 17.93
CA LEU A 20 -10.02 -0.59 16.82
C LEU A 20 -11.22 -1.16 16.06
N ASP A 21 -11.14 -1.17 14.73
CA ASP A 21 -12.18 -1.79 13.93
C ASP A 21 -12.01 -3.32 14.07
N PRO A 22 -13.06 -4.06 14.47
CA PRO A 22 -12.94 -5.50 14.70
C PRO A 22 -12.60 -6.29 13.44
N GLU A 23 -13.00 -5.83 12.25
CA GLU A 23 -12.61 -6.47 10.99
C GLU A 23 -11.13 -6.21 10.70
N ALA A 24 -10.67 -4.97 10.89
CA ALA A 24 -9.25 -4.63 10.72
C ALA A 24 -8.34 -5.32 11.75
N ALA A 25 -8.85 -5.57 12.96
CA ALA A 25 -8.13 -6.27 14.01
C ALA A 25 -7.82 -7.74 13.66
N GLN A 26 -8.73 -8.39 12.91
CA GLN A 26 -8.61 -9.79 12.50
C GLN A 26 -7.81 -9.96 11.19
N ALA A 27 -7.63 -8.88 10.43
CA ALA A 27 -6.88 -8.92 9.19
C ALA A 27 -5.37 -9.19 9.40
N PRO A 28 -4.66 -9.74 8.40
CA PRO A 28 -3.22 -9.90 8.47
C PRO A 28 -2.53 -8.57 8.82
N LYS A 29 -1.54 -8.61 9.72
CA LYS A 29 -0.88 -7.41 10.27
C LYS A 29 -0.43 -6.40 9.19
N ARG A 30 0.08 -6.89 8.06
CA ARG A 30 0.52 -6.04 6.94
C ARG A 30 -0.65 -5.29 6.29
N VAL A 31 -1.78 -5.97 6.09
CA VAL A 31 -3.01 -5.39 5.52
C VAL A 31 -3.63 -4.41 6.51
N ALA A 32 -3.76 -4.79 7.78
CA ALA A 32 -4.30 -3.93 8.84
C ALA A 32 -3.48 -2.63 9.00
N ARG A 33 -2.14 -2.74 9.00
CA ARG A 33 -1.24 -1.57 9.03
C ARG A 33 -1.52 -0.63 7.87
N LEU A 34 -1.59 -1.17 6.64
CA LEU A 34 -1.80 -0.36 5.45
C LEU A 34 -3.20 0.26 5.42
N TYR A 35 -4.22 -0.46 5.87
CA TYR A 35 -5.57 0.07 6.07
C TYR A 35 -5.57 1.30 6.97
N TYR A 36 -4.90 1.23 8.13
CA TYR A 36 -4.82 2.40 9.02
C TYR A 36 -4.01 3.54 8.43
N GLN A 37 -2.93 3.23 7.69
CA GLN A 37 -2.17 4.26 6.98
C GLN A 37 -3.01 4.95 5.89
N PHE A 38 -3.85 4.21 5.17
CA PHE A 38 -4.78 4.75 4.18
C PHE A 38 -5.82 5.63 4.88
N LYS A 39 -6.44 5.12 5.95
CA LYS A 39 -7.45 5.82 6.75
C LYS A 39 -6.94 7.13 7.35
N THR A 40 -5.67 7.20 7.77
CA THR A 40 -5.09 8.42 8.36
C THR A 40 -4.40 9.31 7.34
N GLY A 41 -4.35 8.95 6.04
CA GLY A 41 -3.64 9.73 5.02
C GLY A 41 -2.10 9.69 5.15
N HIS A 42 -1.56 8.67 5.82
CA HIS A 42 -0.12 8.43 6.00
C HIS A 42 0.36 7.18 5.25
N ALA A 43 -0.42 6.78 4.25
CA ALA A 43 -0.08 5.73 3.31
C ALA A 43 1.24 6.04 2.60
N PRO A 44 2.13 5.05 2.39
CA PRO A 44 3.34 5.23 1.60
C PRO A 44 3.02 5.30 0.09
N THR A 45 2.16 6.23 -0.30
CA THR A 45 1.87 6.51 -1.72
C THR A 45 2.96 7.37 -2.33
N ALA A 46 3.12 7.34 -3.64
CA ALA A 46 4.10 8.17 -4.34
C ALA A 46 3.96 9.66 -4.00
N GLU A 47 2.73 10.18 -3.90
CA GLU A 47 2.49 11.57 -3.50
C GLU A 47 3.01 11.86 -2.08
N TYR A 48 2.66 11.00 -1.11
CA TYR A 48 3.13 11.16 0.26
C TYR A 48 4.66 11.09 0.34
N LEU A 49 5.26 10.10 -0.33
CA LEU A 49 6.70 9.89 -0.36
C LEU A 49 7.44 11.04 -1.05
N HIS A 50 6.86 11.61 -2.10
CA HIS A 50 7.41 12.79 -2.76
C HIS A 50 7.37 14.01 -1.84
N ARG A 51 6.25 14.23 -1.14
CA ARG A 51 6.09 15.34 -0.18
C ARG A 51 7.13 15.31 0.94
N ILE A 52 7.53 14.12 1.41
CA ILE A 52 8.57 13.97 2.44
C ILE A 52 10.00 13.83 1.89
N GLY A 53 10.19 13.97 0.57
CA GLY A 53 11.51 13.89 -0.07
C GLY A 53 12.07 12.47 -0.26
N ALA A 54 11.29 11.42 0.03
CA ALA A 54 11.71 10.03 -0.12
C ALA A 54 11.60 9.49 -1.55
N ARG A 55 10.90 10.22 -2.46
CA ARG A 55 10.74 9.84 -3.87
C ARG A 55 10.84 11.08 -4.77
N GLY A 56 11.50 10.93 -5.93
CA GLY A 56 11.69 12.04 -6.87
C GLY A 56 10.44 12.47 -7.66
N SER A 57 9.36 11.69 -7.63
CA SER A 57 8.12 12.00 -8.37
C SER A 57 6.87 11.55 -7.61
N PRO A 58 5.79 12.33 -7.62
CA PRO A 58 4.50 11.96 -7.03
C PRO A 58 3.67 11.02 -7.93
N ARG A 59 4.16 10.68 -9.12
CA ARG A 59 3.41 9.87 -10.10
C ARG A 59 3.26 8.42 -9.66
N CYS A 60 2.13 7.82 -10.02
CA CYS A 60 1.89 6.40 -9.78
C CYS A 60 2.93 5.54 -10.52
N GLY A 61 3.61 4.65 -9.79
CA GLY A 61 4.60 3.75 -10.39
C GLY A 61 3.97 2.67 -11.26
N GLU A 62 2.69 2.37 -11.04
CA GLU A 62 2.01 1.25 -11.68
C GLU A 62 1.37 1.64 -13.02
N CYS A 63 0.61 2.73 -13.04
CA CYS A 63 -0.08 3.18 -14.25
C CYS A 63 0.55 4.39 -14.92
N SER A 64 1.50 5.08 -14.26
CA SER A 64 2.10 6.35 -14.71
C SER A 64 1.13 7.53 -14.94
N ASP A 65 -0.18 7.29 -14.99
CA ASP A 65 -1.21 8.31 -15.15
C ASP A 65 -1.58 8.93 -13.80
N GLY A 66 -1.19 10.19 -13.58
CA GLY A 66 -1.58 10.99 -12.41
C GLY A 66 -0.72 10.77 -11.15
N HIS A 67 -1.06 11.53 -10.10
CA HIS A 67 -0.43 11.42 -8.79
C HIS A 67 -0.95 10.19 -8.03
N GLU A 68 -0.06 9.47 -7.36
CA GLU A 68 -0.46 8.33 -6.54
C GLU A 68 -0.99 8.82 -5.20
N THR A 69 -2.29 9.03 -5.15
CA THR A 69 -3.05 9.33 -3.93
C THR A 69 -3.84 8.10 -3.49
N VAL A 70 -4.37 8.07 -2.27
CA VAL A 70 -5.27 6.98 -1.83
C VAL A 70 -6.52 6.92 -2.70
N ALA A 71 -7.09 8.08 -3.04
CA ALA A 71 -8.22 8.19 -3.97
C ALA A 71 -7.87 7.66 -5.37
N HIS A 72 -6.66 7.96 -5.86
CA HIS A 72 -6.19 7.43 -7.14
C HIS A 72 -6.17 5.89 -7.13
N LEU A 73 -5.59 5.27 -6.09
CA LEU A 73 -5.56 3.82 -5.98
C LEU A 73 -6.98 3.22 -5.96
N LEU A 74 -7.83 3.75 -5.08
CA LEU A 74 -9.18 3.24 -4.84
C LEU A 74 -10.16 3.45 -6.00
N PHE A 75 -9.99 4.51 -6.80
CA PHE A 75 -11.01 4.91 -7.78
C PHE A 75 -10.51 4.98 -9.23
N ASN A 76 -9.23 5.30 -9.47
CA ASN A 76 -8.77 5.72 -10.80
C ASN A 76 -7.66 4.83 -11.42
N CYS A 77 -6.79 4.22 -10.61
CA CYS A 77 -5.54 3.62 -11.08
C CYS A 77 -5.73 2.50 -12.11
N ARG A 78 -5.32 2.67 -13.36
CA ARG A 78 -5.65 1.68 -14.42
C ARG A 78 -5.13 0.27 -14.14
N GLN A 79 -4.00 0.15 -13.43
CA GLN A 79 -3.44 -1.13 -12.99
C GLN A 79 -4.42 -1.92 -12.12
N TRP A 80 -5.04 -1.26 -11.14
CA TRP A 80 -5.89 -1.91 -10.13
C TRP A 80 -7.36 -2.05 -10.55
N ARG A 81 -7.65 -2.04 -11.86
CA ARG A 81 -9.03 -2.03 -12.36
C ARG A 81 -9.83 -3.24 -11.87
N ARG A 82 -9.26 -4.45 -11.95
CA ARG A 82 -9.93 -5.69 -11.53
C ARG A 82 -10.23 -5.68 -10.03
N GLN A 83 -9.27 -5.23 -9.22
CA GLN A 83 -9.41 -5.12 -7.76
C GLN A 83 -10.46 -4.06 -7.40
N ARG A 84 -10.53 -2.95 -8.13
CA ARG A 84 -11.59 -1.94 -7.95
C ARG A 84 -12.97 -2.46 -8.30
N GLU A 85 -13.11 -3.21 -9.38
CA GLU A 85 -14.38 -3.82 -9.76
C GLU A 85 -14.87 -4.76 -8.65
N ALA A 86 -13.96 -5.57 -8.07
CA ALA A 86 -14.26 -6.41 -6.91
C ALA A 86 -14.62 -5.59 -5.66
N LEU A 87 -13.88 -4.51 -5.36
CA LEU A 87 -14.17 -3.58 -4.27
C LEU A 87 -15.59 -3.01 -4.41
N PHE A 88 -15.94 -2.46 -5.57
CA PHE A 88 -17.26 -1.85 -5.78
C PHE A 88 -18.39 -2.88 -5.70
N LYS A 89 -18.17 -4.10 -6.18
CA LYS A 89 -19.14 -5.20 -6.01
C LYS A 89 -19.38 -5.50 -4.53
N ALA A 90 -18.30 -5.63 -3.74
CA ALA A 90 -18.41 -5.87 -2.29
C ALA A 90 -19.08 -4.70 -1.55
N LEU A 91 -18.85 -3.46 -1.98
CA LEU A 91 -19.53 -2.28 -1.42
C LEU A 91 -21.03 -2.27 -1.72
N ASP A 92 -21.45 -2.68 -2.93
CA ASP A 92 -22.87 -2.80 -3.26
C ASP A 92 -23.55 -3.87 -2.40
N GLU A 93 -22.90 -5.03 -2.24
CA GLU A 93 -23.39 -6.12 -1.39
C GLU A 93 -23.53 -5.67 0.08
N ALA A 94 -22.59 -4.84 0.56
CA ALA A 94 -22.63 -4.22 1.88
C ALA A 94 -23.61 -3.03 1.98
N LYS A 95 -24.30 -2.66 0.90
CA LYS A 95 -25.21 -1.51 0.79
C LYS A 95 -24.54 -0.18 1.15
N VAL A 96 -23.27 -0.03 0.78
CA VAL A 96 -22.51 1.22 0.94
C VAL A 96 -22.64 2.05 -0.33
N ILE A 97 -22.93 3.34 -0.18
CA ILE A 97 -23.09 4.25 -1.31
C ILE A 97 -21.74 4.46 -2.00
N ARG A 98 -21.70 4.20 -3.31
CA ARG A 98 -20.52 4.42 -4.13
C ARG A 98 -20.13 5.90 -4.16
N PRO A 99 -18.82 6.22 -4.17
CA PRO A 99 -18.32 7.57 -4.40
C PRO A 99 -18.89 8.22 -5.66
N GLY A 100 -19.37 9.46 -5.51
CA GLY A 100 -19.78 10.30 -6.64
C GLY A 100 -18.59 11.08 -7.22
N PRO A 101 -18.64 11.49 -8.51
CA PRO A 101 -17.55 12.23 -9.15
C PRO A 101 -17.36 13.65 -8.60
N THR A 102 -18.37 14.23 -7.96
CA THR A 102 -18.34 15.58 -7.37
C THR A 102 -18.09 15.56 -5.86
N GLU A 103 -17.90 14.38 -5.27
CA GLU A 103 -17.71 14.24 -3.84
C GLU A 103 -16.30 14.69 -3.44
N GLU A 104 -16.21 15.54 -2.41
CA GLU A 104 -14.93 15.92 -1.82
C GLU A 104 -14.44 14.82 -0.86
N ALA A 105 -13.22 14.31 -1.10
CA ALA A 105 -12.57 13.27 -0.29
C ALA A 105 -13.42 12.00 -0.03
N PRO A 106 -13.93 11.33 -1.07
CA PRO A 106 -14.77 10.13 -0.94
C PRO A 106 -14.09 8.97 -0.19
N GLU A 107 -12.76 8.89 -0.24
CA GLU A 107 -11.97 7.92 0.51
C GLU A 107 -12.17 8.08 2.02
N ALA A 108 -12.23 9.31 2.54
CA ALA A 108 -12.37 9.56 3.97
C ALA A 108 -13.72 9.06 4.51
N ARG A 109 -14.81 9.32 3.77
CA ARG A 109 -16.13 8.75 4.08
C ARG A 109 -16.11 7.24 4.04
N LEU A 110 -15.49 6.65 3.00
CA LEU A 110 -15.44 5.20 2.83
C LEU A 110 -14.67 4.52 3.99
N PHE A 111 -13.56 5.10 4.44
CA PHE A 111 -12.82 4.61 5.61
C PHE A 111 -13.52 4.86 6.96
N ALA A 112 -14.47 5.79 7.01
CA ALA A 112 -15.29 6.04 8.20
C ALA A 112 -16.45 5.04 8.33
N ASP A 113 -16.97 4.51 7.22
CA ASP A 113 -18.04 3.52 7.23
C ASP A 113 -17.53 2.12 7.59
N ARG A 114 -17.99 1.59 8.72
CA ARG A 114 -17.64 0.25 9.19
C ARG A 114 -18.09 -0.87 8.26
N LYS A 115 -19.16 -0.66 7.49
CA LYS A 115 -19.65 -1.64 6.50
C LYS A 115 -18.67 -1.81 5.35
N ALA A 116 -17.89 -0.78 5.05
CA ALA A 116 -16.89 -0.81 3.99
C ALA A 116 -15.57 -1.46 4.44
N THR A 117 -15.31 -1.60 5.75
CA THR A 117 -14.01 -2.04 6.26
C THR A 117 -13.57 -3.37 5.65
N LYS A 118 -14.46 -4.37 5.61
CA LYS A 118 -14.13 -5.69 5.05
C LYS A 118 -13.72 -5.60 3.58
N ALA A 119 -14.53 -4.93 2.75
CA ALA A 119 -14.25 -4.75 1.33
C ALA A 119 -12.93 -3.99 1.08
N LEU A 120 -12.65 -2.97 1.89
CA LEU A 120 -11.39 -2.23 1.84
C LEU A 120 -10.18 -3.10 2.20
N LEU A 121 -10.30 -3.95 3.22
CA LEU A 121 -9.22 -4.87 3.62
C LEU A 121 -8.94 -5.91 2.53
N GLU A 122 -9.97 -6.46 1.90
CA GLU A 122 -9.83 -7.39 0.77
C GLU A 122 -9.14 -6.73 -0.42
N TYR A 123 -9.55 -5.51 -0.77
CA TYR A 123 -8.91 -4.71 -1.81
C TYR A 123 -7.42 -4.44 -1.50
N ILE A 124 -7.12 -3.99 -0.28
CA ILE A 124 -5.74 -3.72 0.17
C ILE A 124 -4.90 -5.02 0.14
N GLY A 125 -5.48 -6.14 0.57
CA GLY A 125 -4.85 -7.45 0.45
C GLY A 125 -4.48 -7.76 -1.00
N ALA A 126 -5.43 -7.63 -1.91
CA ALA A 126 -5.26 -7.95 -3.33
C ALA A 126 -4.19 -7.09 -4.02
N ILE A 127 -4.20 -5.76 -3.83
CA ILE A 127 -3.20 -4.88 -4.46
C ILE A 127 -1.80 -5.19 -3.93
N THR A 128 -1.68 -5.52 -2.64
CA THR A 128 -0.36 -5.72 -2.05
C THR A 128 0.23 -7.09 -2.36
N ALA A 129 -0.62 -8.11 -2.58
CA ALA A 129 -0.21 -9.43 -3.05
C ALA A 129 0.31 -9.34 -4.49
N GLN A 130 -0.45 -8.69 -5.38
CA GLN A 130 -0.02 -8.50 -6.76
C GLN A 130 1.27 -7.66 -6.84
N ARG A 131 1.41 -6.61 -6.02
CA ARG A 131 2.67 -5.84 -5.97
C ARG A 131 3.86 -6.69 -5.53
N SER A 132 3.70 -7.55 -4.53
CA SER A 132 4.79 -8.45 -4.12
C SER A 132 5.13 -9.49 -5.20
N GLU A 133 4.15 -9.98 -5.94
CA GLU A 133 4.38 -10.89 -7.06
C GLU A 133 5.14 -10.21 -8.19
N GLN A 134 4.77 -8.96 -8.53
CA GLN A 134 5.47 -8.16 -9.53
C GLN A 134 6.93 -7.91 -9.13
N GLN A 135 7.17 -7.56 -7.87
CA GLN A 135 8.53 -7.36 -7.34
C GLN A 135 9.35 -8.64 -7.38
N ALA A 136 8.78 -9.77 -6.95
CA ALA A 136 9.46 -11.06 -6.98
C ALA A 136 9.79 -11.50 -8.43
N ALA A 137 8.88 -11.24 -9.37
CA ALA A 137 9.13 -11.53 -10.79
C ALA A 137 10.24 -10.65 -11.37
N GLU A 138 10.25 -9.36 -11.04
CA GLU A 138 11.32 -8.44 -11.46
C GLU A 138 12.67 -8.81 -10.84
N GLU A 139 12.69 -9.17 -9.55
CA GLU A 139 13.88 -9.65 -8.85
C GLU A 139 14.38 -10.97 -9.45
N ALA A 140 13.49 -11.89 -9.82
CA ALA A 140 13.87 -13.13 -10.49
C ALA A 140 14.49 -12.85 -11.87
N LEU A 141 13.86 -11.99 -12.69
CA LEU A 141 14.42 -11.56 -13.97
C LEU A 141 15.79 -10.89 -13.81
N ARG A 142 15.96 -10.08 -12.75
CA ARG A 142 17.23 -9.44 -12.42
C ARG A 142 18.26 -10.45 -11.88
N ALA A 143 17.84 -11.49 -11.18
CA ALA A 143 18.72 -12.56 -10.75
C ALA A 143 19.21 -13.39 -11.94
N ASP A 144 18.34 -13.64 -12.92
CA ASP A 144 18.64 -14.39 -14.14
C ASP A 144 19.63 -13.64 -15.07
N CYS A 145 19.76 -12.31 -14.94
CA CYS A 145 20.76 -11.53 -15.67
C CYS A 145 22.16 -11.53 -15.01
N TRP A 146 22.33 -12.13 -13.82
CA TRP A 146 23.67 -12.37 -13.25
C TRP A 146 24.31 -13.60 -13.88
N GLY A 147 25.07 -13.42 -14.97
CA GLY A 147 25.91 -14.50 -15.52
C GLY A 147 26.40 -14.42 -16.96
N ILE A 148 26.30 -13.28 -17.67
CA ILE A 148 26.79 -13.19 -19.06
C ILE A 148 27.90 -12.13 -19.23
N GLU A 149 27.88 -11.06 -18.45
CA GLU A 149 28.90 -9.99 -18.56
C GLU A 149 30.28 -10.40 -18.00
N ALA A 150 30.35 -11.41 -17.11
CA ALA A 150 31.62 -11.87 -16.53
C ALA A 150 32.39 -12.89 -17.39
N MET A 151 31.83 -13.35 -18.51
CA MET A 151 32.50 -14.33 -19.40
C MET A 151 33.06 -13.69 -20.68
N GLU A 152 32.53 -12.57 -21.15
CA GLU A 152 33.01 -11.93 -22.39
C GLU A 152 34.28 -11.08 -22.23
N GLU A 153 34.73 -10.84 -21.00
CA GLU A 153 35.97 -10.10 -20.73
C GLU A 153 37.19 -11.03 -20.59
N GLY A 154 36.97 -12.35 -20.41
CA GLY A 154 38.03 -13.36 -20.38
C GLY A 154 38.49 -13.88 -21.74
N ASP A 155 37.65 -13.77 -22.78
CA ASP A 155 37.97 -14.26 -24.14
C ASP A 155 38.60 -13.20 -25.05
N ARG A 156 38.70 -11.93 -24.60
CA ARG A 156 39.31 -10.83 -25.38
C ARG A 156 40.77 -10.51 -25.02
N GLU A 157 41.30 -11.06 -23.93
CA GLU A 157 42.71 -10.88 -23.52
C GLU A 157 43.63 -12.06 -23.90
N GLY A 158 43.12 -13.03 -24.68
CA GLY A 158 43.79 -14.30 -24.98
C GLY A 158 44.19 -14.55 -26.44
N GLU A 159 44.27 -13.53 -27.30
CA GLU A 159 44.87 -13.64 -28.64
C GLU A 159 46.00 -12.60 -28.81
N GLY A 160 47.20 -13.01 -28.40
CA GLY A 160 48.46 -12.31 -28.66
C GLY A 160 49.53 -13.30 -29.08
#